data_AF-K2ALM8-F1
#
_entry.id   AF-K2ALM8-F1
#
_cell.length_a   1.000
_cell.length_b   1.000
_cell.length_c   1.000
_cell.angle_alpha   90.00
_cell.angle_beta   90.00
_cell.angle_gamma   90.00
#
_symmetry.space_group_name_H-M   'P 1'
#
loop_
_entity.id
_entity.type
_entity.pdbx_description
1 polymer ?
#
loop_
_entity_poly.entity_id
_entity_poly.type
_entity_poly.pdbx_seq_one_letter_code
_entity_poly.pdbx_strand_id
1 'polypeptide(L)'
;MQFQMLNMQGNKNSGFIFAMLAALFFGLSVPVSKILLGDVSPWLLAGLLYAGPGAGLFAVILFRYFLRISLSVETPIRGKKWLRLGGATFFGGVVGPALLLFGLTRTQASATSLLLNLESVLTILIARIIFREHVGLRVTIGSMLTILGCLILSWTNHFSLESLTGPMFILAACAAWAIDNNLTRKISASDPLQIAMLKSLMAGATNILLAMTACLFPR
;
A
#
# COMPACT_ATOMS: atom_id res chain seq x y z
N MET A 1 20.16 -31.10 -19.38
CA MET A 1 20.29 -29.89 -18.52
C MET A 1 19.80 -28.59 -19.17
N GLN A 2 19.79 -28.44 -20.50
CA GLN A 2 19.28 -27.21 -21.15
C GLN A 2 17.73 -27.07 -21.19
N PHE A 3 16.98 -28.16 -21.00
CA PHE A 3 15.51 -28.13 -21.05
C PHE A 3 14.82 -27.60 -19.77
N GLN A 4 15.55 -27.43 -18.66
CA GLN A 4 14.99 -26.87 -17.41
C GLN A 4 15.18 -25.35 -17.27
N MET A 5 16.01 -24.70 -18.11
CA MET A 5 16.16 -23.24 -18.07
C MET A 5 15.06 -22.49 -18.84
N LEU A 6 14.29 -23.17 -19.69
CA LEU A 6 13.16 -22.56 -20.42
C LEU A 6 11.89 -22.38 -19.58
N ASN A 7 11.80 -23.04 -18.41
CA ASN A 7 10.59 -23.01 -17.57
C ASN A 7 10.62 -21.95 -16.44
N MET A 8 11.70 -21.16 -16.35
CA MET A 8 11.83 -20.05 -15.39
C MET A 8 11.50 -18.68 -16.01
N GLN A 9 10.94 -18.64 -17.22
CA GLN A 9 10.25 -17.46 -17.70
C GLN A 9 8.78 -17.59 -17.30
N GLY A 10 8.46 -17.22 -16.07
CA GLY A 10 7.06 -16.94 -15.71
C GLY A 10 6.47 -16.07 -16.83
N ASN A 11 5.39 -16.55 -17.45
CA ASN A 11 4.85 -15.99 -18.69
C ASN A 11 4.75 -14.46 -18.54
N LYS A 12 5.61 -13.71 -19.26
CA LYS A 12 5.71 -12.25 -19.13
C LYS A 12 4.34 -11.57 -19.29
N ASN A 13 3.48 -12.18 -20.09
CA ASN A 13 2.11 -11.74 -20.32
C ASN A 13 1.25 -11.84 -19.04
N SER A 14 1.42 -12.91 -18.24
CA SER A 14 0.70 -13.07 -16.97
C SER A 14 1.11 -12.00 -15.96
N GLY A 15 2.41 -11.69 -15.84
CA GLY A 15 2.89 -10.63 -14.94
C GLY A 15 2.34 -9.25 -15.32
N PHE A 16 2.30 -8.94 -16.62
CA PHE A 16 1.72 -7.71 -17.13
C PHE A 16 0.21 -7.60 -16.83
N ILE A 17 -0.55 -8.68 -17.04
CA ILE A 17 -1.99 -8.71 -16.71
C ILE A 17 -2.22 -8.46 -15.22
N PHE A 18 -1.45 -9.10 -14.33
CA PHE A 18 -1.57 -8.86 -12.90
C PHE A 18 -1.23 -7.41 -12.52
N ALA A 19 -0.22 -6.81 -13.14
CA ALA A 19 0.12 -5.41 -12.91
C ALA A 19 -1.01 -4.47 -13.37
N MET A 20 -1.63 -4.73 -14.52
CA MET A 20 -2.78 -3.95 -15.00
C MET A 20 -3.99 -4.10 -14.09
N LEU A 21 -4.32 -5.33 -13.66
CA LEU A 21 -5.41 -5.58 -12.72
C LEU A 21 -5.15 -4.89 -11.38
N ALA A 22 -3.93 -4.96 -10.86
CA ALA A 22 -3.55 -4.26 -9.64
C ALA A 22 -3.71 -2.74 -9.79
N ALA A 23 -3.26 -2.17 -10.91
CA ALA A 23 -3.42 -0.74 -11.20
C ALA A 23 -4.90 -0.32 -11.29
N LEU A 24 -5.74 -1.16 -11.94
CA LEU A 24 -7.18 -0.93 -12.02
C LEU A 24 -7.83 -0.93 -10.63
N PHE A 25 -7.59 -1.96 -9.83
CA PHE A 25 -8.16 -2.06 -8.48
C PHE A 25 -7.64 -0.96 -7.55
N PHE A 26 -6.37 -0.59 -7.66
CA PHE A 26 -5.81 0.54 -6.92
C PHE A 26 -6.49 1.85 -7.34
N GLY A 27 -6.67 2.10 -8.64
CA GLY A 27 -7.35 3.29 -9.14
C GLY A 27 -8.82 3.38 -8.72
N LEU A 28 -9.52 2.24 -8.67
CA LEU A 28 -10.92 2.17 -8.21
C LEU A 28 -11.07 2.30 -6.69
N SER A 29 -10.03 1.97 -5.92
CA SER A 29 -10.10 1.91 -4.46
C SER A 29 -10.48 3.25 -3.83
N VAL A 30 -9.97 4.37 -4.31
CA VAL A 30 -10.22 5.71 -3.75
C VAL A 30 -11.67 6.17 -4.01
N PRO A 31 -12.19 6.16 -5.26
CA PRO A 31 -13.60 6.46 -5.52
C PRO A 31 -14.56 5.57 -4.73
N VAL A 32 -14.33 4.26 -4.70
CA VAL A 32 -15.18 3.30 -3.98
C VAL A 32 -15.12 3.58 -2.47
N SER A 33 -13.93 3.83 -1.92
CA SER A 33 -13.77 4.19 -0.52
C SER A 33 -14.48 5.51 -0.18
N LYS A 34 -14.45 6.50 -1.09
CA LYS A 34 -15.15 7.78 -0.88
C LYS A 34 -16.66 7.59 -0.77
N ILE A 35 -17.24 6.69 -1.57
CA ILE A 35 -18.67 6.34 -1.48
C ILE A 35 -18.95 5.66 -0.13
N LEU A 36 -18.14 4.67 0.25
CA LEU A 36 -18.33 3.92 1.50
C LEU A 36 -18.14 4.78 2.77
N LEU A 37 -17.32 5.83 2.71
CA LEU A 37 -17.14 6.78 3.81
C LEU A 37 -18.42 7.59 4.15
N GLY A 38 -19.47 7.52 3.32
CA GLY A 38 -20.78 8.08 3.67
C GLY A 38 -21.46 7.32 4.81
N ASP A 39 -21.25 6.00 4.88
CA ASP A 39 -21.96 5.11 5.81
C ASP A 39 -21.02 4.44 6.83
N VAL A 40 -19.72 4.39 6.54
CA VAL A 40 -18.72 3.65 7.32
C VAL A 40 -17.66 4.59 7.88
N SER A 41 -17.33 4.44 9.17
CA SER A 41 -16.29 5.26 9.79
C SER A 41 -14.91 5.02 9.14
N PRO A 42 -14.04 6.04 9.07
CA PRO A 42 -12.70 5.90 8.48
C PRO A 42 -11.86 4.78 9.10
N TRP A 43 -11.94 4.59 10.42
CA TRP A 43 -11.22 3.53 11.12
C TRP A 43 -11.70 2.14 10.71
N LEU A 44 -13.02 1.93 10.66
CA LEU A 44 -13.59 0.65 10.30
C LEU A 44 -13.30 0.32 8.83
N LEU A 45 -13.45 1.29 7.93
CA LEU A 45 -13.16 1.10 6.52
C LEU A 45 -11.66 0.81 6.28
N ALA A 46 -10.74 1.45 7.01
CA ALA A 46 -9.31 1.12 6.97
C ALA A 46 -9.06 -0.35 7.35
N GLY A 47 -9.77 -0.82 8.39
CA GLY A 47 -9.74 -2.20 8.82
C GLY A 47 -10.26 -3.18 7.77
N LEU A 48 -11.41 -2.89 7.17
CA LEU A 48 -12.01 -3.73 6.12
C LEU A 48 -11.12 -3.82 4.87
N LEU A 49 -10.52 -2.71 4.44
CA LEU A 49 -9.62 -2.66 3.29
C LEU A 49 -8.40 -3.58 3.44
N TYR A 50 -7.97 -3.86 4.67
CA TYR A 50 -6.81 -4.73 4.94
C TYR A 50 -7.22 -6.14 5.40
N ALA A 51 -8.32 -6.28 6.14
CA ALA A 51 -8.84 -7.58 6.54
C ALA A 51 -9.27 -8.41 5.33
N GLY A 52 -9.91 -7.79 4.32
CA GLY A 52 -10.37 -8.46 3.11
C GLY A 52 -9.25 -9.17 2.33
N PRO A 53 -8.21 -8.44 1.86
CA PRO A 53 -7.05 -9.05 1.20
C PRO A 53 -6.32 -10.05 2.09
N GLY A 54 -6.22 -9.80 3.40
CA GLY A 54 -5.61 -10.73 4.36
C GLY A 54 -6.34 -12.07 4.42
N ALA A 55 -7.66 -12.04 4.54
CA ALA A 55 -8.50 -13.24 4.54
C ALA A 55 -8.48 -13.96 3.18
N GLY A 56 -8.53 -13.21 2.08
CA GLY A 56 -8.42 -13.76 0.73
C GLY A 56 -7.10 -14.49 0.49
N LEU A 57 -5.97 -13.88 0.87
CA LEU A 57 -4.65 -14.51 0.77
C LEU A 57 -4.51 -15.72 1.70
N PHE A 58 -5.08 -15.66 2.91
CA PHE A 58 -5.14 -16.81 3.81
C PHE A 58 -5.91 -17.98 3.19
N ALA A 59 -7.07 -17.71 2.59
CA ALA A 59 -7.85 -18.74 1.88
C ALA A 59 -7.07 -19.33 0.70
N VAL A 60 -6.35 -18.52 -0.07
CA VAL A 60 -5.49 -18.99 -1.17
C VAL A 60 -4.36 -19.90 -0.66
N ILE A 61 -3.70 -19.52 0.44
CA ILE A 61 -2.63 -20.32 1.04
C ILE A 61 -3.20 -21.65 1.57
N LEU A 62 -4.35 -21.60 2.24
CA LEU A 62 -5.04 -22.78 2.76
C LEU A 62 -5.46 -23.74 1.62
N PHE A 63 -6.00 -23.20 0.54
CA PHE A 63 -6.38 -23.97 -0.64
C PHE A 63 -5.16 -24.66 -1.30
N ARG A 64 -4.04 -23.95 -1.44
CA ARG A 64 -2.78 -24.52 -1.95
C ARG A 64 -2.24 -25.63 -1.06
N TYR A 65 -2.34 -25.45 0.25
CA TYR A 65 -1.96 -26.45 1.24
C TYR A 65 -2.77 -27.74 1.08
N PHE A 66 -4.10 -27.64 0.96
CA PHE A 66 -4.98 -28.81 0.74
C PHE A 66 -4.73 -29.52 -0.59
N LEU A 67 -4.41 -28.78 -1.65
CA LEU A 67 -4.09 -29.35 -2.97
C LEU A 67 -2.65 -29.91 -3.07
N ARG A 68 -1.86 -29.84 -1.99
CA ARG A 68 -0.43 -30.26 -1.97
C ARG A 68 0.41 -29.64 -3.09
N ILE A 69 0.06 -28.42 -3.49
CA ILE A 69 0.85 -27.67 -4.47
C ILE A 69 2.13 -27.24 -3.76
N SER A 70 3.28 -27.75 -4.23
CA SER A 70 4.58 -27.42 -3.66
C SER A 70 4.79 -25.91 -3.65
N LEU A 71 5.00 -25.36 -2.46
CA LEU A 71 5.42 -23.98 -2.30
C LEU A 71 6.91 -23.91 -2.67
N SER A 72 7.27 -22.97 -3.55
CA SER A 72 8.68 -22.66 -3.80
C SER A 72 9.40 -22.48 -2.46
N VAL A 73 10.63 -22.99 -2.37
CA VAL A 73 11.46 -22.88 -1.16
C VAL A 73 11.91 -21.42 -1.02
N GLU A 74 11.04 -20.60 -0.46
CA GLU A 74 11.30 -19.19 -0.15
C GLU A 74 12.04 -19.08 1.19
N THR A 75 12.83 -18.02 1.35
CA THR A 75 13.61 -17.84 2.58
C THR A 75 12.67 -17.54 3.75
N PRO A 76 12.68 -18.31 4.85
CA PRO A 76 11.79 -18.04 5.98
C PRO A 76 12.08 -16.67 6.61
N ILE A 77 11.03 -16.05 7.15
CA ILE A 77 11.13 -14.79 7.89
C ILE A 77 11.78 -15.08 9.24
N ARG A 78 13.03 -14.64 9.42
CA ARG A 78 13.80 -14.83 10.66
C ARG A 78 14.50 -13.53 11.09
N GLY A 79 14.67 -13.38 12.41
CA GLY A 79 15.42 -12.29 13.02
C GLY A 79 14.93 -10.90 12.63
N LYS A 80 15.84 -10.04 12.15
CA LYS A 80 15.56 -8.63 11.76
C LYS A 80 14.48 -8.49 10.68
N LYS A 81 14.14 -9.56 9.94
CA LYS A 81 13.02 -9.54 8.98
C LYS A 81 11.67 -9.36 9.67
N TRP A 82 11.48 -9.89 10.89
CA TRP A 82 10.25 -9.69 11.67
C TRP A 82 10.07 -8.23 12.10
N LEU A 83 11.14 -7.57 12.52
CA LEU A 83 11.09 -6.15 12.87
C LEU A 83 10.72 -5.29 11.66
N ARG A 84 11.27 -5.61 10.49
CA ARG A 84 10.94 -4.92 9.23
C ARG A 84 9.50 -5.18 8.81
N LEU A 85 9.02 -6.41 8.95
CA LEU A 85 7.62 -6.77 8.71
C LEU A 85 6.68 -6.00 9.65
N GLY A 86 7.00 -5.95 10.95
CA GLY A 86 6.22 -5.20 11.93
C GLY A 86 6.17 -3.71 11.61
N GLY A 87 7.31 -3.10 11.26
CA GLY A 87 7.35 -1.71 10.81
C GLY A 87 6.54 -1.48 9.53
N ALA A 88 6.69 -2.36 8.54
CA ALA A 88 5.92 -2.34 7.30
C ALA A 88 4.41 -2.43 7.55
N THR A 89 3.97 -3.36 8.40
CA THR A 89 2.57 -3.49 8.84
C THR A 89 2.07 -2.23 9.54
N PHE A 90 2.85 -1.70 10.47
CA PHE A 90 2.45 -0.52 11.25
C PHE A 90 2.30 0.71 10.36
N PHE A 91 3.34 1.09 9.61
CA PHE A 91 3.30 2.26 8.76
C PHE A 91 2.35 2.07 7.57
N GLY A 92 2.44 0.93 6.88
CA GLY A 92 1.72 0.73 5.64
C GLY A 92 0.31 0.17 5.78
N GLY A 93 0.03 -0.58 6.84
CA GLY A 93 -1.29 -1.19 7.04
C GLY A 93 -2.14 -0.54 8.11
N VAL A 94 -1.54 0.01 9.16
CA VAL A 94 -2.29 0.68 10.23
C VAL A 94 -2.39 2.18 9.95
N VAL A 95 -1.24 2.85 9.91
CA VAL A 95 -1.15 4.32 9.82
C VAL A 95 -1.57 4.84 8.45
N GLY A 96 -1.00 4.31 7.36
CA GLY A 96 -1.27 4.76 6.00
C GLY A 96 -2.76 4.80 5.63
N PRO A 97 -3.50 3.68 5.74
CA PRO A 97 -4.92 3.61 5.38
C PRO A 97 -5.80 4.49 6.26
N ALA A 98 -5.51 4.58 7.56
CA ALA A 98 -6.24 5.46 8.46
C ALA A 98 -6.07 6.94 8.03
N LEU A 99 -4.82 7.38 7.83
CA LEU A 99 -4.52 8.74 7.38
C LEU A 99 -5.15 9.03 6.01
N LEU A 100 -5.07 8.09 5.06
CA LEU A 100 -5.70 8.22 3.75
C LEU A 100 -7.20 8.46 3.90
N LEU A 101 -7.90 7.63 4.67
CA LEU A 101 -9.35 7.74 4.79
C LEU A 101 -9.76 9.02 5.53
N PHE A 102 -9.02 9.44 6.56
CA PHE A 102 -9.24 10.75 7.18
C PHE A 102 -8.97 11.92 6.23
N GLY A 103 -7.94 11.84 5.40
CA GLY A 103 -7.70 12.82 4.34
C GLY A 103 -8.81 12.82 3.30
N LEU A 104 -9.27 11.65 2.90
CA LEU A 104 -10.33 11.44 1.91
C LEU A 104 -11.68 11.96 2.38
N THR A 105 -12.00 11.94 3.67
CA THR A 105 -13.23 12.61 4.18
C THR A 105 -13.23 14.12 3.88
N ARG A 106 -12.05 14.76 3.83
CA ARG A 106 -11.87 16.21 3.68
C ARG A 106 -11.44 16.65 2.28
N THR A 107 -11.34 15.71 1.34
CA THR A 107 -10.86 15.99 -0.03
C THR A 107 -11.74 15.30 -1.07
N GLN A 108 -11.62 15.77 -2.31
CA GLN A 108 -12.23 15.09 -3.45
C GLN A 108 -11.45 13.81 -3.77
N ALA A 109 -12.15 12.79 -4.27
CA ALA A 109 -11.53 11.53 -4.68
C ALA A 109 -10.50 11.73 -5.80
N SER A 110 -10.79 12.60 -6.78
CA SER A 110 -9.87 12.97 -7.87
C SER A 110 -8.56 13.56 -7.36
N ALA A 111 -8.63 14.56 -6.49
CA ALA A 111 -7.47 15.18 -5.87
C ALA A 111 -6.67 14.17 -5.01
N THR A 112 -7.37 13.30 -4.28
CA THR A 112 -6.72 12.24 -3.48
C THR A 112 -5.96 11.27 -4.36
N SER A 113 -6.60 10.71 -5.39
CA SER A 113 -5.95 9.80 -6.34
C SER A 113 -4.73 10.42 -7.01
N LEU A 114 -4.78 11.72 -7.30
CA LEU A 114 -3.63 12.44 -7.85
C LEU A 114 -2.49 12.54 -6.84
N LEU A 115 -2.77 12.99 -5.60
CA LEU A 115 -1.78 13.10 -4.52
C LEU A 115 -1.13 11.77 -4.14
N LEU A 116 -1.83 10.64 -4.30
CA LEU A 116 -1.27 9.31 -4.07
C LEU A 116 -0.08 8.99 -4.98
N ASN A 117 0.04 9.62 -6.16
CA ASN A 117 1.23 9.46 -7.01
C ASN A 117 2.53 9.93 -6.32
N LEU A 118 2.42 10.81 -5.32
CA LEU A 118 3.58 11.27 -4.54
C LEU A 118 4.19 10.17 -3.67
N GLU A 119 3.47 9.09 -3.38
CA GLU A 119 4.02 7.92 -2.69
C GLU A 119 5.27 7.39 -3.41
N SER A 120 5.23 7.28 -4.73
CA SER A 120 6.36 6.78 -5.53
C SER A 120 7.58 7.70 -5.40
N VAL A 121 7.35 9.01 -5.46
CA VAL A 121 8.38 10.04 -5.28
C VAL A 121 9.02 9.95 -3.90
N LEU A 122 8.20 9.87 -2.84
CA LEU A 122 8.67 9.74 -1.46
C LEU A 122 9.40 8.42 -1.23
N THR A 123 8.93 7.32 -1.84
CA THR A 123 9.57 6.01 -1.76
C THR A 123 11.00 6.07 -2.29
N ILE A 124 11.19 6.70 -3.45
CA ILE A 124 12.50 6.90 -4.08
C ILE A 124 13.38 7.83 -3.23
N LEU A 125 12.82 8.91 -2.69
CA LEU A 125 13.55 9.85 -1.84
C LEU A 125 14.07 9.17 -0.57
N ILE A 126 13.22 8.39 0.11
CA ILE A 126 13.60 7.61 1.29
C ILE A 126 14.66 6.57 0.93
N ALA A 127 14.52 5.86 -0.19
CA ALA A 127 15.50 4.89 -0.65
C ALA A 127 16.89 5.53 -0.85
N ARG A 128 16.93 6.73 -1.44
CA ARG A 128 18.18 7.47 -1.66
C ARG A 128 18.79 8.01 -0.36
N ILE A 129 17.99 8.65 0.50
CA ILE A 129 18.52 9.36 1.69
C ILE A 129 18.83 8.38 2.82
N ILE A 130 17.87 7.52 3.18
CA ILE A 130 17.96 6.65 4.35
C ILE A 130 18.70 5.36 4.01
N PHE A 131 18.34 4.73 2.90
CA PHE A 131 18.92 3.44 2.50
C PHE A 131 20.17 3.59 1.61
N ARG A 132 20.54 4.83 1.26
CA ARG A 132 21.72 5.19 0.44
C ARG A 132 21.79 4.42 -0.88
N GLU A 133 20.63 4.19 -1.47
CA GLU A 133 20.52 3.47 -2.73
C GLU A 133 20.75 4.41 -3.92
N HIS A 134 21.41 3.88 -4.95
CA HIS A 134 21.68 4.63 -6.16
C HIS A 134 20.40 4.81 -6.98
N VAL A 135 20.01 6.06 -7.19
CA VAL A 135 18.86 6.43 -8.02
C VAL A 135 19.38 6.97 -9.35
N GLY A 136 19.05 6.27 -10.43
CA GLY A 136 19.44 6.68 -11.78
C GLY A 136 18.67 7.92 -12.27
N LEU A 137 19.27 8.64 -13.22
CA LEU A 137 18.71 9.88 -13.77
C LEU A 137 17.28 9.72 -14.32
N ARG A 138 17.01 8.59 -15.00
CA ARG A 138 15.67 8.29 -15.56
C ARG A 138 14.58 8.26 -14.49
N VAL A 139 14.88 7.67 -13.34
CA VAL A 139 13.95 7.59 -12.21
C VAL A 139 13.72 8.97 -11.60
N THR A 140 14.78 9.76 -11.43
CA THR A 140 14.70 11.14 -10.93
C THR A 140 13.84 12.01 -11.85
N ILE A 141 14.03 11.93 -13.17
CA ILE A 141 13.22 12.67 -14.15
C ILE A 141 11.75 12.25 -14.05
N GLY A 142 11.47 10.94 -13.97
CA GLY A 142 10.11 10.43 -13.79
C GLY A 142 9.43 10.97 -12.53
N SER A 143 10.15 11.01 -11.40
CA SER A 143 9.65 11.61 -10.16
C SER A 143 9.35 13.10 -10.32
N MET A 144 10.22 13.87 -10.99
CA MET A 144 9.99 15.30 -11.24
C MET A 144 8.77 15.53 -12.12
N LEU A 145 8.60 14.75 -13.19
CA LEU A 145 7.41 14.82 -14.05
C LEU A 145 6.13 14.48 -13.28
N THR A 146 6.19 13.51 -12.36
CA THR A 146 5.05 13.15 -11.50
C THR A 146 4.65 14.31 -10.59
N ILE A 147 5.62 14.98 -9.96
CA ILE A 147 5.37 16.17 -9.13
C ILE A 147 4.75 17.29 -9.98
N LEU A 148 5.32 17.57 -11.15
CA LEU A 148 4.82 18.60 -12.06
C LEU A 148 3.38 18.30 -12.51
N GLY A 149 3.09 17.06 -12.89
CA GLY A 149 1.73 16.63 -13.25
C GLY A 149 0.75 16.81 -12.09
N CYS A 150 1.15 16.45 -10.87
CA CYS A 150 0.34 16.68 -9.68
C CYS A 150 0.08 18.18 -9.45
N LEU A 151 1.09 19.04 -9.57
CA LEU A 151 0.94 20.48 -9.38
C LEU A 151 0.02 21.12 -10.41
N ILE A 152 0.17 20.76 -11.70
CA ILE A 152 -0.65 21.28 -12.79
C ILE A 152 -2.11 20.86 -12.61
N LEU A 153 -2.35 19.57 -12.29
CA LEU A 153 -3.71 19.03 -12.18
C LEU A 153 -4.40 19.34 -10.84
N SER A 154 -3.64 19.63 -9.77
CA SER A 154 -4.20 20.01 -8.46
C SER A 154 -4.45 21.51 -8.31
N TRP A 155 -4.04 22.32 -9.30
CA TRP A 155 -4.19 23.76 -9.22
C TRP A 155 -5.66 24.15 -9.21
N THR A 156 -6.10 24.79 -8.12
CA THR A 156 -7.46 25.31 -7.97
C THR A 156 -7.40 26.76 -7.47
N ASN A 157 -8.31 27.63 -7.94
CA ASN A 157 -8.34 29.05 -7.58
C ASN A 157 -8.88 29.34 -6.16
N HIS A 158 -9.06 28.30 -5.33
CA HIS A 158 -9.62 28.41 -3.98
C HIS A 158 -8.65 27.84 -2.94
N PHE A 159 -7.74 28.68 -2.45
CA PHE A 159 -6.81 28.33 -1.38
C PHE A 159 -7.31 28.85 -0.03
N SER A 160 -7.45 27.96 0.95
CA SER A 160 -7.71 28.32 2.36
C SER A 160 -6.88 27.42 3.27
N LEU A 161 -6.58 27.86 4.49
CA LEU A 161 -5.81 27.03 5.43
C LEU A 161 -6.58 25.76 5.84
N GLU A 162 -7.91 25.82 5.89
CA GLU A 162 -8.75 24.65 6.13
C GLU A 162 -8.66 23.61 5.01
N SER A 163 -8.48 24.07 3.75
CA SER A 163 -8.37 23.17 2.59
C SER A 163 -7.08 22.35 2.55
N LEU A 164 -6.07 22.69 3.37
CA LEU A 164 -4.80 21.96 3.47
C LEU A 164 -4.84 20.73 4.38
N THR A 165 -5.80 20.67 5.31
CA THR A 165 -5.84 19.60 6.32
C THR A 165 -5.96 18.21 5.69
N GLY A 166 -6.86 18.04 4.72
CA GLY A 166 -7.04 16.80 4.00
C GLY A 166 -5.83 16.37 3.16
N PRO A 167 -5.27 17.24 2.28
CA PRO A 167 -4.04 16.98 1.56
C PRO A 167 -2.85 16.62 2.46
N MET A 168 -2.72 17.23 3.64
CA MET A 168 -1.66 16.89 4.60
C MET A 168 -1.80 15.47 5.17
N PHE A 169 -3.02 15.04 5.48
CA PHE A 169 -3.27 13.64 5.85
C PHE A 169 -2.89 12.67 4.72
N ILE A 170 -3.20 13.02 3.47
CA ILE A 170 -2.85 12.19 2.31
C ILE A 170 -1.33 12.14 2.10
N LEU A 171 -0.63 13.27 2.22
CA LEU A 171 0.83 13.31 2.16
C LEU A 171 1.48 12.48 3.26
N ALA A 172 0.93 12.53 4.48
CA ALA A 172 1.39 11.70 5.59
C ALA A 172 1.13 10.21 5.34
N ALA A 173 -0.01 9.85 4.71
CA ALA A 173 -0.28 8.49 4.27
C ALA A 173 0.74 8.03 3.22
N CYS A 174 1.03 8.84 2.21
CA CYS A 174 2.06 8.57 1.21
C CYS A 174 3.45 8.39 1.84
N ALA A 175 3.80 9.17 2.85
CA ALA A 175 5.06 9.02 3.58
C ALA A 175 5.09 7.70 4.38
N ALA A 176 3.99 7.31 5.01
CA ALA A 176 3.88 6.04 5.72
C ALA A 176 4.02 4.85 4.76
N TRP A 177 3.37 4.88 3.61
CA TRP A 177 3.55 3.87 2.55
C TRP A 177 4.95 3.89 1.94
N ALA A 178 5.58 5.05 1.80
CA ALA A 178 6.97 5.12 1.34
C ALA A 178 7.95 4.44 2.32
N ILE A 179 7.72 4.56 3.63
CA ILE A 179 8.48 3.81 4.64
C ILE A 179 8.19 2.31 4.51
N ASP A 180 6.91 1.93 4.41
CA ASP A 180 6.51 0.53 4.22
C ASP A 180 7.19 -0.10 3.00
N ASN A 181 7.10 0.52 1.83
CA ASN A 181 7.69 0.04 0.59
C ASN A 181 9.20 -0.21 0.73
N ASN A 182 9.90 0.71 1.40
CA ASN A 182 11.34 0.56 1.66
C ASN A 182 11.66 -0.58 2.64
N LEU A 183 10.84 -0.76 3.70
CA LEU A 183 11.00 -1.87 4.65
C LEU A 183 10.69 -3.23 4.00
N THR A 184 9.59 -3.30 3.25
CA THR A 184 9.12 -4.48 2.53
C THR A 184 10.13 -4.93 1.48
N ARG A 185 10.78 -3.97 0.78
CA ARG A 185 11.87 -4.28 -0.15
C ARG A 185 13.03 -5.03 0.50
N LYS A 186 13.35 -4.78 1.78
CA LYS A 186 14.44 -5.49 2.48
C LYS A 186 14.05 -6.91 2.92
N ILE A 187 12.80 -7.32 2.73
CA ILE A 187 12.30 -8.67 3.03
C ILE A 187 11.71 -9.38 1.80
N SER A 188 11.79 -8.79 0.60
CA SER A 188 11.18 -9.30 -0.63
C SER A 188 11.74 -10.63 -1.15
N ALA A 189 12.87 -11.09 -0.63
CA ALA A 189 13.42 -12.44 -0.88
C ALA A 189 12.77 -13.54 0.00
N SER A 190 11.69 -13.19 0.71
CA SER A 190 10.84 -14.12 1.45
C SER A 190 9.49 -14.20 0.73
N ASP A 191 8.67 -15.20 1.05
CA ASP A 191 7.40 -15.43 0.35
C ASP A 191 6.50 -14.18 0.32
N PRO A 192 6.21 -13.60 -0.87
CA PRO A 192 5.39 -12.40 -0.99
C PRO A 192 3.95 -12.61 -0.56
N LEU A 193 3.39 -13.83 -0.71
CA LEU A 193 2.03 -14.14 -0.27
C LEU A 193 1.96 -14.14 1.26
N GLN A 194 2.95 -14.75 1.92
CA GLN A 194 3.03 -14.75 3.37
C GLN A 194 3.21 -13.33 3.94
N ILE A 195 4.11 -12.53 3.35
CA ILE A 195 4.32 -11.13 3.75
C ILE A 195 3.04 -10.33 3.60
N ALA A 196 2.40 -10.38 2.42
CA ALA A 196 1.17 -9.63 2.16
C ALA A 196 0.04 -10.08 3.09
N MET A 197 -0.16 -11.39 3.27
CA MET A 197 -1.19 -11.93 4.16
C MET A 197 -1.00 -11.46 5.61
N LEU A 198 0.22 -11.62 6.17
CA LEU A 198 0.49 -11.23 7.55
C LEU A 198 0.30 -9.72 7.76
N LYS A 199 0.83 -8.89 6.85
CA LYS A 199 0.64 -7.43 6.90
C LYS A 199 -0.85 -7.09 6.89
N SER A 200 -1.58 -7.63 5.94
CA SER A 200 -3.01 -7.36 5.75
C SER A 200 -3.87 -7.81 6.91
N LEU A 201 -3.68 -9.04 7.42
CA LEU A 201 -4.44 -9.54 8.57
C LEU A 201 -4.16 -8.75 9.85
N MET A 202 -2.88 -8.51 10.17
CA MET A 202 -2.50 -7.77 11.38
C MET A 202 -3.02 -6.33 11.33
N ALA A 203 -2.87 -5.65 10.19
CA ALA A 203 -3.37 -4.31 9.98
C ALA A 203 -4.89 -4.23 10.05
N GLY A 204 -5.59 -5.14 9.37
CA GLY A 204 -7.04 -5.22 9.37
C GLY A 204 -7.59 -5.42 10.78
N ALA A 205 -7.06 -6.40 11.53
CA ALA A 205 -7.46 -6.65 12.91
C ALA A 205 -7.20 -5.43 13.81
N THR A 206 -6.03 -4.79 13.69
CA THR A 206 -5.68 -3.61 14.50
C THR A 206 -6.64 -2.45 14.25
N ASN A 207 -6.90 -2.11 12.98
CA ASN A 207 -7.79 -1.01 12.64
C ASN A 207 -9.26 -1.29 13.02
N ILE A 208 -9.74 -2.53 12.88
CA ILE A 208 -11.08 -2.92 13.35
C ILE A 208 -11.18 -2.76 14.87
N LEU A 209 -10.17 -3.22 15.62
CA LEU A 209 -10.14 -3.05 17.08
C LEU A 209 -10.13 -1.57 17.48
N LEU A 210 -9.34 -0.74 16.79
CA LEU A 210 -9.33 0.72 17.00
C LEU A 210 -10.68 1.35 16.66
N ALA A 211 -11.37 0.88 15.62
CA ALA A 211 -12.71 1.35 15.28
C ALA A 211 -13.73 1.01 16.35
N MET A 212 -13.67 -0.21 16.90
CA MET A 212 -14.54 -0.66 17.99
C MET A 212 -14.32 0.16 19.25
N THR A 213 -13.06 0.42 19.64
CA THR A 213 -12.78 1.24 20.82
C THR A 213 -13.17 2.70 20.62
N ALA A 214 -12.95 3.27 19.43
CA ALA A 214 -13.40 4.62 19.12
C ALA A 214 -14.93 4.75 19.13
N CYS A 215 -15.66 3.71 18.72
CA CYS A 215 -17.12 3.68 18.75
C CYS A 215 -17.68 3.59 20.20
N LEU A 216 -16.95 2.93 21.11
CA LEU A 216 -17.33 2.81 22.52
C LEU A 216 -17.11 4.11 23.33
N PHE A 217 -16.31 5.05 22.83
CA PHE A 217 -16.08 6.36 23.42
C PHE A 217 -16.42 7.50 22.45
N PRO A 218 -17.71 7.68 22.09
CA PRO A 218 -18.10 8.81 21.26
C PRO A 218 -17.83 10.12 22.02
N ARG A 219 -16.98 10.98 21.46
CA ARG A 219 -16.83 12.38 21.88
C ARG A 219 -17.81 13.25 21.13
#